data_AF-A0A852RKS5-F1
#
_entry.id   AF-A0A852RKS5-F1
#
_cell.length_a   1.000
_cell.length_b   1.000
_cell.length_c   1.000
_cell.angle_alpha   90.00
_cell.angle_beta   90.00
_cell.angle_gamma   90.00
#
_symmetry.space_group_name_H-M   'P 1'
#
loop_
_entity.id
_entity.type
_entity.pdbx_description
1 polymer ?
#
loop_
_entity_poly.entity_id
_entity_poly.type
_entity_poly.pdbx_seq_one_letter_code
_entity_poly.pdbx_strand_id
1 'polypeptide(L)'
;MNATTTITVTVPTERLSDVYGYVATLFATSAPEGSSEDATVPSAELTYDDVKDAYLGGTNNQPWKDLLLELSLHPGEEVFWPDLCEAVGYNRKVMSGVIGAGERRTKDKRPYSKRYAGDDTYFLMSTEVAKMIQQVATMEKESTPDIED
;
A
#
# COMPACT_ATOMS: atom_id res chain seq x y z
N MET A 1 26.03 -28.85 5.67
CA MET A 1 27.01 -28.47 6.71
C MET A 1 27.16 -26.96 6.63
N ASN A 2 26.70 -26.20 7.62
CA ASN A 2 26.87 -24.74 7.62
C ASN A 2 28.24 -24.41 8.22
N ALA A 3 29.09 -23.74 7.45
CA ALA A 3 30.40 -23.33 7.89
C ALA A 3 30.28 -21.99 8.64
N THR A 4 30.62 -21.99 9.93
CA THR A 4 30.68 -20.77 10.75
C THR A 4 32.00 -20.04 10.49
N THR A 5 31.93 -18.77 10.09
CA THR A 5 33.10 -17.91 9.91
C THR A 5 33.10 -16.85 11.00
N THR A 6 34.18 -16.79 11.80
CA THR A 6 34.35 -15.81 12.88
C THR A 6 35.30 -14.70 12.43
N ILE A 7 34.90 -13.45 12.62
CA ILE A 7 35.71 -12.26 12.31
C ILE A 7 35.94 -11.48 13.62
N THR A 8 37.17 -11.02 13.85
CA THR A 8 37.55 -10.24 15.03
C THR A 8 38.06 -8.87 14.59
N VAL A 9 37.54 -7.80 15.21
CA VAL A 9 37.90 -6.42 14.88
C VAL A 9 38.18 -5.65 16.17
N THR A 10 39.22 -4.81 16.16
CA THR A 10 39.56 -3.93 17.30
C THR A 10 39.06 -2.53 17.02
N VAL A 11 38.31 -1.98 17.97
CA VAL A 11 37.69 -0.65 17.86
C VAL A 11 37.97 0.20 19.10
N PRO A 12 38.17 1.52 18.96
CA PRO A 12 38.24 2.45 20.08
C PRO A 12 36.97 2.40 20.93
N THR A 13 37.12 2.46 22.25
CA THR A 13 36.03 2.27 23.22
C THR A 13 34.87 3.25 23.02
N GLU A 14 35.16 4.46 22.59
CA GLU A 14 34.19 5.52 22.28
C GLU A 14 33.30 5.23 21.07
N ARG A 15 33.67 4.26 20.22
CA ARG A 15 32.93 3.86 19.01
C ARG A 15 32.27 2.49 19.15
N LEU A 16 32.29 1.90 20.35
CA LEU A 16 31.62 0.61 20.61
C LEU A 16 30.12 0.69 20.29
N SER A 17 29.46 1.81 20.62
CA SER A 17 28.04 2.04 20.29
C SER A 17 27.75 1.96 18.80
N ASP A 18 28.66 2.48 17.97
CA ASP A 18 28.50 2.50 16.51
C ASP A 18 28.64 1.09 15.94
N VAL A 19 29.54 0.29 16.51
CA VAL A 19 29.70 -1.13 16.13
C VAL A 19 28.50 -1.95 16.55
N TYR A 20 27.98 -1.77 17.78
CA TYR A 20 26.74 -2.42 18.20
C TYR A 20 25.55 -1.99 17.33
N GLY A 21 25.46 -0.71 16.98
CA GLY A 21 24.44 -0.19 16.06
C GLY A 21 24.54 -0.81 14.68
N TYR A 22 25.74 -0.87 14.10
CA TYR A 22 25.97 -1.47 12.80
C TYR A 22 25.69 -2.98 12.80
N VAL A 23 26.14 -3.71 13.82
CA VAL A 23 25.83 -5.14 13.99
C VAL A 23 24.32 -5.34 14.13
N ALA A 24 23.63 -4.50 14.91
CA ALA A 24 22.17 -4.52 15.01
C ALA A 24 21.50 -4.27 13.65
N THR A 25 22.03 -3.38 12.81
CA THR A 25 21.51 -3.20 11.43
C THR A 25 21.75 -4.41 10.54
N LEU A 26 22.88 -5.12 10.67
CA LEU A 26 23.13 -6.35 9.92
C LEU A 26 22.16 -7.47 10.32
N PHE A 27 21.85 -7.60 11.61
CA PHE A 27 20.83 -8.54 12.11
C PHE A 27 19.41 -8.09 11.76
N ALA A 28 19.11 -6.79 11.78
CA ALA A 28 17.81 -6.25 11.36
C ALA A 28 17.58 -6.37 9.85
N THR A 29 18.65 -6.34 9.03
CA THR A 29 18.57 -6.61 7.59
C THR A 29 18.34 -8.11 7.32
N SER A 30 18.51 -8.97 8.34
CA SER A 30 18.38 -10.44 8.25
C SER A 30 17.17 -11.00 9.01
N ALA A 31 16.36 -10.14 9.65
CA ALA A 31 15.15 -10.53 10.38
C ALA A 31 13.98 -9.62 9.95
N PRO A 32 12.85 -10.17 9.47
CA PRO A 32 11.73 -9.37 9.03
C PRO A 32 10.84 -8.99 10.22
N GLU A 33 11.11 -7.88 10.93
CA GLU A 33 10.21 -7.35 11.98
C GLU A 33 10.32 -5.80 11.98
N GLY A 34 9.25 -5.01 11.83
CA GLY A 34 8.16 -4.83 12.80
C GLY A 34 8.71 -4.08 14.03
N SER A 35 8.35 -2.83 14.38
CA SER A 35 7.04 -2.19 14.36
C SER A 35 7.18 -0.72 14.77
N SER A 36 6.48 0.20 14.10
CA SER A 36 5.94 1.43 14.73
C SER A 36 4.73 1.87 13.92
N GLU A 37 3.56 1.60 14.50
CA GLU A 37 2.24 2.19 14.28
C GLU A 37 1.71 2.25 12.81
N ASP A 38 0.90 1.23 12.51
CA ASP A 38 -0.10 1.20 11.44
C ASP A 38 0.39 1.22 9.99
N ALA A 39 1.63 0.79 9.77
CA ALA A 39 2.07 0.26 8.48
C ALA A 39 1.36 -1.08 8.22
N THR A 40 0.17 -1.04 7.63
CA THR A 40 -0.47 -2.26 7.11
C THR A 40 0.35 -2.76 5.92
N VAL A 41 1.23 -3.75 6.10
CA VAL A 41 1.98 -4.43 5.03
C VAL A 41 1.85 -5.95 5.23
N PRO A 42 1.67 -6.78 4.18
CA PRO A 42 0.71 -6.75 3.08
C PRO A 42 -0.45 -7.73 3.36
N SER A 43 -1.67 -7.34 3.00
CA SER A 43 -2.88 -8.08 3.35
C SER A 43 -3.14 -9.25 2.39
N ALA A 44 -2.50 -10.40 2.64
CA ALA A 44 -2.63 -11.65 1.88
C ALA A 44 -2.25 -11.53 0.37
N GLU A 45 -1.94 -12.65 -0.27
CA GLU A 45 -1.99 -12.70 -1.74
C GLU A 45 -3.45 -12.43 -2.14
N LEU A 46 -3.79 -11.17 -2.44
CA LEU A 46 -5.13 -10.79 -2.87
C LEU A 46 -5.43 -11.52 -4.17
N THR A 47 -6.55 -12.24 -4.18
CA THR A 47 -7.02 -12.86 -5.43
C THR A 47 -7.70 -11.81 -6.31
N TYR A 48 -7.86 -12.13 -7.59
CA TYR A 48 -8.61 -11.28 -8.51
C TYR A 48 -10.03 -10.99 -7.99
N ASP A 49 -10.71 -11.99 -7.43
CA ASP A 49 -12.06 -11.83 -6.88
C ASP A 49 -12.08 -10.90 -5.67
N ASP A 50 -11.06 -10.94 -4.80
CA ASP A 50 -10.93 -10.01 -3.68
C ASP A 50 -10.78 -8.56 -4.16
N VAL A 51 -9.94 -8.33 -5.17
CA VAL A 51 -9.73 -7.00 -5.76
C VAL A 51 -10.97 -6.53 -6.49
N LYS A 52 -11.64 -7.41 -7.22
CA LYS A 52 -12.90 -7.12 -7.92
C LYS A 52 -14.00 -6.73 -6.94
N ASP A 53 -14.19 -7.49 -5.87
CA ASP A 53 -15.17 -7.18 -4.83
C ASP A 53 -14.83 -5.88 -4.10
N ALA A 54 -13.54 -5.65 -3.82
CA ALA A 54 -13.06 -4.40 -3.22
C ALA A 54 -13.32 -3.19 -4.12
N TYR A 55 -13.10 -3.31 -5.43
CA TYR A 55 -13.30 -2.25 -6.42
C TYR A 55 -14.78 -1.96 -6.68
N LEU A 56 -15.58 -3.00 -6.91
CA LEU A 56 -17.01 -2.86 -7.22
C LEU A 56 -17.82 -2.39 -6.02
N GLY A 57 -17.43 -2.79 -4.80
CA GLY A 57 -17.65 -2.03 -3.58
C GLY A 57 -19.08 -1.64 -3.19
N GLY A 58 -20.11 -2.28 -3.74
CA GLY A 58 -21.49 -1.80 -3.61
C GLY A 58 -21.79 -0.68 -4.61
N THR A 59 -22.93 -0.78 -5.26
CA THR A 59 -23.34 0.03 -6.41
C THR A 59 -23.20 1.54 -6.17
N ASN A 60 -22.52 2.21 -7.11
CA ASN A 60 -22.38 3.68 -7.27
C ASN A 60 -21.47 4.43 -6.28
N ASN A 61 -20.30 3.90 -5.94
CA ASN A 61 -19.26 4.67 -5.25
C ASN A 61 -18.13 5.11 -6.19
N GLN A 62 -18.44 6.06 -7.09
CA GLN A 62 -17.48 6.58 -8.06
C GLN A 62 -16.19 7.14 -7.42
N PRO A 63 -16.24 7.95 -6.33
CA PRO A 63 -15.03 8.45 -5.69
C PRO A 63 -14.07 7.37 -5.20
N TRP A 64 -14.61 6.23 -4.74
CA TRP A 64 -13.79 5.08 -4.36
C TRP A 64 -13.10 4.43 -5.57
N LYS A 65 -13.84 4.27 -6.68
CA LYS A 65 -13.29 3.70 -7.92
C LYS A 65 -12.21 4.58 -8.51
N ASP A 66 -12.43 5.89 -8.53
CA ASP A 66 -11.46 6.88 -9.02
C ASP A 66 -10.18 6.85 -8.18
N LEU A 67 -10.29 6.78 -6.85
CA LEU A 67 -9.13 6.60 -5.96
C LEU A 67 -8.31 5.36 -6.29
N LEU A 68 -8.97 4.21 -6.43
CA LEU A 68 -8.27 2.95 -6.73
C LEU A 68 -7.67 2.97 -8.14
N LEU A 69 -8.37 3.53 -9.11
CA LEU A 69 -7.88 3.67 -10.46
C LEU A 69 -6.66 4.59 -10.51
N GLU A 70 -6.71 5.74 -9.84
CA GLU A 70 -5.58 6.67 -9.76
C GLU A 70 -4.36 6.01 -9.12
N LEU A 71 -4.53 5.33 -7.98
CA LEU A 71 -3.44 4.55 -7.37
C LEU A 71 -2.88 3.47 -8.31
N SER A 72 -3.72 2.87 -9.15
CA SER A 72 -3.27 1.84 -10.10
C SER A 72 -2.38 2.41 -11.22
N LEU A 73 -2.39 3.73 -11.45
CA LEU A 73 -1.50 4.39 -12.40
C LEU A 73 -0.07 4.52 -11.88
N HIS A 74 0.13 4.34 -10.57
CA HIS A 74 1.43 4.45 -9.87
C HIS A 74 1.84 3.11 -9.21
N PRO A 75 1.99 2.03 -9.99
CA PRO A 75 2.23 0.70 -9.43
C PRO A 75 3.59 0.59 -8.75
N GLY A 76 3.59 0.22 -7.46
CA GLY A 76 4.80 0.05 -6.66
C GLY A 76 5.40 1.36 -6.13
N GLU A 77 4.72 2.49 -6.35
CA GLU A 77 5.14 3.81 -5.89
C GLU A 77 4.31 4.26 -4.69
N GLU A 78 4.94 4.99 -3.77
CA GLU A 78 4.23 5.64 -2.68
C GLU A 78 3.65 6.97 -3.15
N VAL A 79 2.33 7.09 -3.13
CA VAL A 79 1.60 8.28 -3.53
C VAL A 79 1.20 9.09 -2.30
N PHE A 80 1.56 10.36 -2.29
CA PHE A 80 1.25 11.27 -1.19
C PHE A 80 -0.25 11.61 -1.16
N TRP A 81 -0.85 11.61 0.03
CA TRP A 81 -2.30 11.74 0.20
C TRP A 81 -2.92 13.01 -0.42
N PRO A 82 -2.37 14.22 -0.18
CA PRO A 82 -2.85 15.43 -0.83
C PRO A 82 -2.83 15.35 -2.36
N ASP A 83 -1.74 14.84 -2.95
CA ASP A 83 -1.57 14.72 -4.39
C ASP A 83 -2.59 13.73 -4.98
N LEU A 84 -2.81 12.60 -4.28
CA LEU A 84 -3.82 11.62 -4.65
C LEU A 84 -5.23 12.22 -4.66
N CYS A 85 -5.57 13.06 -3.66
CA CYS A 85 -6.87 13.74 -3.62
C CYS A 85 -7.03 14.77 -4.75
N GLU A 86 -5.97 15.49 -5.06
CA GLU A 86 -5.95 16.48 -6.14
C GLU A 86 -6.15 15.80 -7.50
N ALA A 87 -5.46 14.69 -7.74
CA ALA A 87 -5.56 13.92 -8.98
C ALA A 87 -6.98 13.40 -9.25
N VAL A 88 -7.67 12.90 -8.22
CA VAL A 88 -9.07 12.44 -8.35
C VAL A 88 -10.10 13.58 -8.32
N GLY A 89 -9.68 14.83 -8.09
CA GLY A 89 -10.58 15.99 -8.10
C GLY A 89 -11.53 16.09 -6.90
N TYR A 90 -11.23 15.40 -5.79
CA TYR A 90 -12.07 15.40 -4.59
C TYR A 90 -11.35 16.04 -3.39
N ASN A 91 -12.09 16.75 -2.54
CA ASN A 91 -11.50 17.31 -1.33
C ASN A 91 -11.10 16.22 -0.32
N ARG A 92 -10.05 16.50 0.47
CA ARG A 92 -9.51 15.56 1.47
C ARG A 92 -10.56 15.07 2.47
N LYS A 93 -11.51 15.91 2.89
CA LYS A 93 -12.54 15.53 3.87
C LYS A 93 -13.50 14.47 3.32
N VAL A 94 -13.95 14.64 2.08
CA VAL A 94 -14.78 13.66 1.37
C VAL A 94 -14.00 12.38 1.19
N MET A 95 -12.75 12.47 0.71
CA MET A 95 -11.94 11.29 0.43
C MET A 95 -11.54 10.52 1.70
N SER A 96 -11.33 11.18 2.83
CA SER A 96 -11.15 10.49 4.12
C SER A 96 -12.39 9.67 4.50
N GLY A 97 -13.60 10.19 4.24
CA GLY A 97 -14.85 9.46 4.45
C GLY A 97 -15.00 8.26 3.51
N VAL A 98 -14.65 8.44 2.24
CA VAL A 98 -14.68 7.40 1.19
C VAL A 98 -13.71 6.28 1.54
N ILE A 99 -12.47 6.60 1.90
CA ILE A 99 -11.47 5.64 2.34
C ILE A 99 -11.93 4.91 3.59
N GLY A 100 -12.38 5.62 4.63
CA GLY A 100 -12.85 4.98 5.84
C GLY A 100 -14.03 4.02 5.59
N ALA A 101 -14.94 4.35 4.67
CA ALA A 101 -16.01 3.45 4.26
C ALA A 101 -15.50 2.24 3.47
N GLY A 102 -14.59 2.45 2.52
CA GLY A 102 -13.95 1.39 1.73
C GLY A 102 -13.18 0.42 2.61
N GLU A 103 -12.36 0.92 3.53
CA GLU A 103 -11.56 0.09 4.44
C GLU A 103 -12.42 -0.74 5.40
N ARG A 104 -13.52 -0.18 5.94
CA ARG A 104 -14.47 -0.95 6.75
C ARG A 104 -15.10 -2.11 5.96
N ARG A 105 -15.32 -1.92 4.66
CA ARG A 105 -15.89 -2.94 3.76
C ARG A 105 -14.86 -4.01 3.42
N THR A 106 -13.65 -3.62 3.04
CA THR A 106 -12.61 -4.54 2.59
C THR A 106 -11.88 -5.23 3.74
N LYS A 107 -11.86 -4.64 4.95
CA LYS A 107 -11.16 -5.16 6.14
C LYS A 107 -9.71 -5.53 5.82
N ASP A 108 -9.38 -6.82 5.87
CA ASP A 108 -8.05 -7.38 5.61
C ASP A 108 -7.81 -7.67 4.12
N LYS A 109 -8.65 -7.15 3.23
CA LYS A 109 -8.54 -7.31 1.77
C LYS A 109 -8.40 -5.96 1.06
N ARG A 110 -7.69 -5.03 1.68
CA ARG A 110 -7.46 -3.69 1.13
C ARG A 110 -6.54 -3.78 -0.09
N PRO A 111 -6.89 -3.19 -1.24
CA PRO A 111 -6.07 -3.23 -2.45
C PRO A 111 -4.86 -2.28 -2.41
N TYR A 112 -4.55 -1.70 -1.26
CA TYR A 112 -3.40 -0.83 -1.04
C TYR A 112 -2.94 -0.92 0.42
N SER A 113 -1.71 -0.52 0.68
CA SER A 113 -1.18 -0.25 2.02
C SER A 113 -1.15 1.25 2.31
N LYS A 114 -1.13 1.59 3.60
CA LYS A 114 -0.93 2.95 4.10
C LYS A 114 0.34 3.01 4.92
N ARG A 115 1.05 4.13 4.81
CA ARG A 115 2.19 4.46 5.66
C ARG A 115 2.03 5.89 6.16
N TYR A 116 2.32 6.08 7.45
CA TYR A 116 2.37 7.40 8.08
C TYR A 116 3.83 7.82 8.28
N ALA A 117 4.14 9.07 7.98
CA ALA A 117 5.43 9.68 8.30
C ALA A 117 5.21 11.09 8.86
N GLY A 118 5.18 11.19 10.19
CA GLY A 118 4.76 12.42 10.86
C GLY A 118 3.29 12.72 10.53
N ASP A 119 3.03 13.92 10.01
CA ASP A 119 1.69 14.35 9.59
C ASP A 119 1.34 13.91 8.16
N ASP A 120 2.30 13.29 7.46
CA ASP A 120 2.13 12.88 6.08
C ASP A 120 1.58 11.44 5.99
N THR A 121 0.62 11.25 5.08
CA THR A 121 0.06 9.95 4.74
C THR A 121 0.44 9.57 3.32
N TYR A 122 0.93 8.34 3.14
CA TYR A 122 1.29 7.76 1.85
C TYR A 122 0.51 6.48 1.59
N PHE A 123 0.17 6.27 0.32
CA PHE A 123 -0.55 5.09 -0.17
C PHE A 123 0.31 4.33 -1.16
N LEU A 124 0.29 3.00 -1.07
CA LEU A 124 1.07 2.15 -1.97
C LEU A 124 0.18 1.02 -2.51
N MET A 125 0.17 0.85 -3.82
CA MET A 125 -0.49 -0.26 -4.50
C MET A 125 0.55 -1.14 -5.18
N SER A 126 0.48 -2.46 -5.00
CA SER A 126 1.41 -3.37 -5.68
C SER A 126 1.12 -3.42 -7.18
N THR A 127 2.14 -3.73 -7.99
CA THR A 127 1.99 -3.87 -9.44
C THR A 127 0.96 -4.92 -9.84
N GLU A 128 0.83 -6.00 -9.07
CA GLU A 128 -0.13 -7.07 -9.32
C GLU A 128 -1.56 -6.59 -9.08
N VAL A 129 -1.82 -5.92 -7.96
CA VAL A 129 -3.14 -5.39 -7.62
C VAL A 129 -3.53 -4.28 -8.59
N ALA A 130 -2.60 -3.41 -8.98
CA ALA A 130 -2.84 -2.37 -9.98
C ALA A 130 -3.36 -2.95 -11.30
N LYS A 131 -2.75 -4.04 -11.80
CA LYS A 131 -3.21 -4.74 -13.01
C LYS A 131 -4.63 -5.28 -12.84
N MET A 132 -4.94 -5.88 -11.68
CA MET A 132 -6.29 -6.39 -11.39
C MET A 132 -7.32 -5.26 -11.37
N ILE A 133 -7.02 -4.12 -10.74
CA ILE A 133 -7.90 -2.94 -10.73
C ILE A 133 -8.18 -2.44 -12.14
N GLN A 134 -7.14 -2.26 -12.97
CA GLN A 134 -7.30 -1.80 -14.36
C GLN A 134 -8.12 -2.78 -15.20
N GLN A 135 -7.93 -4.09 -14.99
CA GLN A 135 -8.72 -5.12 -15.66
C GLN A 135 -10.20 -5.04 -15.26
N VAL A 136 -10.51 -4.95 -13.96
CA VAL A 136 -11.89 -4.83 -13.49
C VAL A 136 -12.55 -3.55 -14.02
N ALA A 137 -11.83 -2.42 -14.00
CA ALA A 137 -12.31 -1.14 -14.51
C ALA A 137 -12.64 -1.18 -16.02
N THR A 138 -11.84 -1.91 -16.80
CA THR A 138 -12.08 -2.10 -18.24
C THR A 138 -13.33 -2.94 -18.49
N MET A 139 -13.46 -4.07 -17.79
CA MET A 139 -14.63 -4.96 -17.93
C MET A 139 -15.95 -4.28 -17.51
N GLU A 140 -15.91 -3.38 -16.53
CA GLU A 140 -17.08 -2.60 -16.11
C GLU A 140 -17.56 -1.65 -17.21
N LYS A 141 -16.62 -0.96 -17.88
CA LYS A 141 -16.94 -0.07 -19.01
C LYS A 141 -17.56 -0.83 -20.17
N GLU A 142 -17.05 -2.02 -20.49
CA GLU A 142 -17.58 -2.87 -21.57
C GLU A 142 -18.95 -3.48 -21.24
N SER A 143 -19.27 -3.65 -19.95
CA SER A 143 -20.55 -4.26 -19.50
C SER A 143 -21.69 -3.26 -19.36
N THR A 144 -21.42 -1.96 -19.51
CA THR A 144 -22.44 -0.90 -19.47
C THR A 144 -22.72 -0.47 -20.91
N PRO A 145 -23.75 -1.03 -21.60
CA PRO A 145 -24.05 -0.61 -22.96
C PRO A 145 -24.44 0.87 -22.95
N ASP A 146 -23.82 1.65 -23.84
CA ASP A 146 -24.28 3.00 -24.18
C ASP A 146 -25.74 2.91 -24.63
N ILE A 147 -26.65 3.32 -23.76
CA ILE A 147 -28.01 3.63 -24.16
C ILE A 147 -27.90 5.00 -24.83
N GLU A 148 -27.63 5.00 -26.13
CA GLU A 148 -27.86 6.18 -26.97
C GLU A 148 -29.36 6.50 -26.92
N ASP A 149 -29.68 7.75 -26.55
CA ASP A 149 -31.03 8.37 -26.51
C ASP A 149 -31.73 8.32 -27.88
#